data_AF-A0A6G7P687-F1
#
_entry.id   AF-A0A6G7P687-F1
#
_cell.length_a   1.000
_cell.length_b   1.000
_cell.length_c   1.000
_cell.angle_alpha   90.00
_cell.angle_beta   90.00
_cell.angle_gamma   90.00
#
_symmetry.space_group_name_H-M   'P 1'
#
loop_
_entity.id
_entity.type
_entity.pdbx_description
1 polymer ?
#
loop_
_entity_poly.entity_id
_entity_poly.type
_entity_poly.pdbx_seq_one_letter_code
_entity_poly.pdbx_strand_id
1 'polypeptide(L)' 'MSTSRTGRDGRPLVTTAQAAYSLGMKPGQYRAWASRHGVRPAGHQPNPARGQALALWDLADIADALRRRLPAA' A
#
# COMPACT_ATOMS: atom_id res chain seq x y z
N MET A 1 -16.76 12.85 -10.61
CA MET A 1 -15.51 12.36 -11.24
C MET A 1 -14.82 11.45 -10.23
N SER A 2 -14.86 10.13 -10.42
CA SER A 2 -14.29 9.17 -9.47
C SER A 2 -12.78 9.09 -9.68
N THR A 3 -12.02 9.72 -8.78
CA THR A 3 -10.55 9.63 -8.73
C THR A 3 -10.15 8.17 -8.67
N SER A 4 -9.45 7.71 -9.71
CA SER A 4 -9.14 6.31 -9.99
C SER A 4 -8.65 5.57 -8.75
N ARG A 5 -9.48 4.66 -8.22
CA ARG A 5 -9.15 3.74 -7.11
C ARG A 5 -8.26 2.59 -7.60
N THR A 6 -7.45 2.83 -8.63
CA THR A 6 -6.78 1.82 -9.42
C THR A 6 -5.29 2.15 -9.50
N GLY A 7 -4.43 1.19 -9.19
CA GLY A 7 -2.98 1.27 -9.28
C GLY A 7 -2.47 1.14 -10.71
N ARG A 8 -1.14 1.23 -10.86
CA ARG A 8 -0.42 1.18 -12.14
C ARG A 8 -0.66 -0.10 -12.92
N ASP A 9 -0.88 -1.21 -12.22
CA ASP A 9 -1.17 -2.52 -12.81
C ASP A 9 -2.64 -2.73 -13.17
N GLY A 10 -3.47 -1.69 -13.08
CA GLY A 10 -4.91 -1.78 -13.32
C GLY A 10 -5.69 -2.44 -12.18
N ARG A 11 -5.05 -2.81 -11.07
CA ARG A 11 -5.72 -3.42 -9.91
C ARG A 11 -6.20 -2.36 -8.92
N PRO A 12 -7.23 -2.65 -8.11
CA PRO A 12 -7.67 -1.72 -7.08
C PRO A 12 -6.56 -1.39 -6.08
N LEU A 13 -6.43 -0.10 -5.72
CA LEU A 13 -5.57 0.31 -4.61
C LEU A 13 -6.08 -0.30 -3.31
N VAL A 14 -5.15 -0.72 -2.46
CA VAL A 14 -5.48 -1.40 -1.21
C VAL A 14 -5.22 -0.51 -0.01
N THR A 15 -5.99 -0.69 1.06
CA THR A 15 -5.77 0.02 2.31
C THR A 15 -4.51 -0.49 3.03
N THR A 16 -4.02 0.30 3.99
CA THR A 16 -2.91 -0.11 4.87
C THR A 16 -3.18 -1.48 5.54
N ALA A 17 -4.42 -1.76 5.94
CA ALA A 17 -4.76 -3.02 6.60
C ALA A 17 -4.68 -4.22 5.64
N GLN A 18 -5.18 -4.05 4.41
CA GLN A 18 -5.10 -5.07 3.37
C GLN A 18 -3.65 -5.34 2.95
N ALA A 19 -2.85 -4.29 2.71
CA ALA A 19 -1.44 -4.44 2.37
C ALA A 19 -0.65 -5.13 3.48
N ALA A 20 -0.90 -4.76 4.75
CA ALA A 20 -0.27 -5.40 5.90
C ALA A 20 -0.66 -6.89 6.02
N TYR A 21 -1.94 -7.21 5.81
CA TYR A 21 -2.44 -8.58 5.81
C TYR A 21 -1.73 -9.45 4.76
N SER A 22 -1.54 -8.95 3.54
CA SER A 22 -0.84 -9.69 2.47
C SER A 22 0.62 -10.01 2.78
N LEU A 23 1.25 -9.24 3.67
CA LEU A 23 2.65 -9.43 4.09
C LEU A 23 2.77 -10.11 5.46
N GLY A 24 1.65 -10.53 6.08
CA GLY A 24 1.64 -11.10 7.42
C GLY A 24 2.08 -10.13 8.52
N MET A 25 1.88 -8.82 8.33
CA MET A 25 2.32 -7.76 9.24
C MET A 25 1.14 -7.05 9.91
N LYS A 26 1.40 -6.40 11.06
CA LYS A 26 0.46 -5.42 11.63
C LYS A 26 0.50 -4.10 10.83
N PRO A 27 -0.60 -3.31 10.77
CA PRO A 27 -0.63 -2.06 10.00
C PRO A 27 0.48 -1.05 10.34
N GLY A 28 0.88 -0.95 11.62
CA GLY A 28 2.00 -0.10 12.04
C GLY A 28 3.35 -0.60 11.55
N GLN A 29 3.57 -1.92 11.57
CA GLN A 29 4.78 -2.55 11.04
C GLN A 29 4.88 -2.34 9.53
N TYR A 30 3.75 -2.48 8.82
CA TYR A 30 3.69 -2.21 7.39
C TYR A 30 4.09 -0.77 7.06
N ARG A 31 3.60 0.23 7.81
CA ARG A 31 3.99 1.64 7.57
C ARG A 31 5.49 1.87 7.78
N ALA A 32 6.05 1.27 8.82
CA ALA A 32 7.50 1.33 9.08
C ALA A 32 8.29 0.64 7.97
N TRP A 33 7.84 -0.53 7.52
CA TRP A 33 8.42 -1.26 6.39
C TRP A 33 8.36 -0.44 5.11
N ALA A 34 7.19 0.08 4.74
CA ALA A 34 6.99 0.88 3.54
C ALA A 34 7.92 2.09 3.50
N SER A 35 8.07 2.81 4.63
CA SER A 35 9.01 3.93 4.75
C SER A 35 10.47 3.50 4.50
N ARG A 36 10.92 2.40 5.10
CA ARG A 36 12.28 1.86 4.90
C ARG A 36 12.54 1.39 3.47
N HIS A 37 11.50 0.98 2.75
CA HIS A 37 11.58 0.49 1.38
C HIS A 37 11.17 1.53 0.32
N GLY A 38 10.97 2.79 0.72
CA GLY A 38 10.61 3.88 -0.18
C GLY A 38 9.24 3.75 -0.86
N VAL A 39 8.35 2.91 -0.32
CA VAL A 39 6.99 2.75 -0.83
C VAL A 39 6.13 3.88 -0.27
N ARG A 40 5.50 4.65 -1.16
CA ARG A 40 4.63 5.78 -0.81
C ARG A 40 3.16 5.43 -1.01
N PRO A 41 2.23 6.03 -0.25
CA PRO A 41 0.81 5.93 -0.54
C PRO A 41 0.53 6.47 -1.96
N ALA A 42 -0.25 5.72 -2.73
CA ALA A 42 -0.71 6.12 -4.06
C ALA A 42 -1.94 7.05 -3.99
N GLY A 43 -2.59 7.13 -2.82
CA GLY A 43 -3.72 8.02 -2.61
C GLY A 43 -4.25 7.94 -1.18
N HIS A 44 -5.36 8.65 -0.96
CA HIS A 44 -6.07 8.63 0.31
C HIS A 44 -7.57 8.53 0.05
N GLN A 45 -8.30 7.81 0.89
CA GLN A 45 -9.76 7.80 0.88
C GLN A 45 -10.33 8.30 2.21
N PRO A 46 -11.53 8.90 2.21
CA PRO A 46 -12.23 9.23 3.44
C PRO A 46 -12.41 7.99 4.33
N ASN A 47 -12.17 8.16 5.62
CA ASN A 47 -12.37 7.10 6.59
C ASN A 47 -13.74 7.26 7.25
N PRO A 48 -14.64 6.27 7.14
CA PRO A 48 -15.99 6.37 7.70
C PRO A 48 -16.01 6.30 9.24
N ALA A 49 -14.96 5.78 9.88
CA ALA A 49 -14.96 5.52 11.32
C ALA A 49 -14.31 6.62 12.17
N ARG A 50 -13.34 7.38 11.62
CA ARG A 50 -12.61 8.45 12.31
C ARG A 50 -12.06 9.42 11.28
N GLY A 51 -12.14 10.73 11.49
CA GLY A 51 -11.81 11.79 10.51
C GLY A 51 -10.38 11.85 9.93
N GLN A 52 -9.59 10.79 10.05
CA GLN A 52 -8.28 10.65 9.40
C GLN A 52 -8.39 9.80 8.13
N ALA A 53 -8.01 10.35 6.98
CA ALA A 53 -8.04 9.66 5.69
C ALA A 53 -7.21 8.36 5.71
N LEU A 54 -7.73 7.30 5.08
CA LEU A 54 -7.04 6.02 4.92
C LEU A 54 -6.07 6.10 3.74
N ALA A 55 -4.79 5.90 4.01
CA ALA A 55 -3.78 5.72 2.97
C ALA A 55 -4.10 4.48 2.11
N LEU A 56 -4.05 4.69 0.80
CA LEU A 56 -4.19 3.71 -0.25
C LEU A 56 -2.82 3.40 -0.88
N TRP A 57 -2.60 2.14 -1.21
CA TRP A 57 -1.31 1.60 -1.65
C TRP A 57 -1.47 0.86 -2.97
N ASP A 58 -0.49 1.05 -3.85
CA ASP A 58 -0.41 0.34 -5.13
C ASP A 58 0.27 -1.01 -4.92
N LEU A 59 -0.38 -2.08 -5.38
CA LEU A 59 0.17 -3.44 -5.28
C LEU A 59 1.43 -3.60 -6.14
N ALA A 60 1.54 -2.88 -7.25
CA ALA A 60 2.73 -2.91 -8.11
C ALA A 60 3.95 -2.35 -7.36
N ASP A 61 3.81 -1.22 -6.67
CA ASP A 61 4.89 -0.61 -5.89
C ASP A 61 5.33 -1.50 -4.73
N ILE A 62 4.37 -2.18 -4.08
CA ILE A 62 4.66 -3.18 -3.04
C ILE A 62 5.45 -4.35 -3.64
N ALA A 63 5.00 -4.89 -4.77
CA ALA A 63 5.68 -6.00 -5.45
C ALA A 63 7.11 -5.62 -5.88
N ASP A 64 7.31 -4.43 -6.42
CA ASP A 64 8.64 -3.95 -6.82
C ASP A 64 9.56 -3.74 -5.61
N ALA A 65 9.03 -3.29 -4.47
CA ALA A 65 9.78 -3.23 -3.22
C ALA A 65 10.19 -4.62 -2.70
N LEU A 66 9.31 -5.62 -2.83
CA LEU A 66 9.63 -7.00 -2.47
C LEU A 66 10.68 -7.61 -3.41
N ARG A 67 10.55 -7.40 -4.72
CA ARG A 67 11.52 -7.89 -5.71
C ARG A 67 12.92 -7.32 -5.48
N ARG A 68 13.03 -6.02 -5.16
CA ARG A 68 14.33 -5.40 -4.82
C ARG A 68 15.02 -6.02 -3.60
N ARG A 69 14.27 -6.71 -2.73
CA ARG A 69 14.81 -7.40 -1.55
C ARG A 69 15.31 -8.81 -1.88
N LEU A 70 14.77 -9.45 -2.91
CA LEU A 70 15.18 -10.78 -3.32
C LEU A 70 16.33 -10.63 -4.34
N PRO A 71 17.54 -11.17 -4.08
CA PRO A 71 18.52 -11.27 -5.15
C PRO A 71 17.93 -12.09 -6.30
N ALA A 72 18.25 -11.72 -7.54
CA ALA A 72 17.92 -12.55 -8.69
C ALA A 72 18.49 -13.95 -8.43
N ALA A 73 17.61 -14.96 -8.45
CA ALA A 73 17.98 -16.35 -8.30
C ALA A 73 18.79 -16.83 -9.51
#